data_AF-K0KEB3-F1
#
_entry.id   AF-K0KEB3-F1
#
_cell.length_a   1.000
_cell.length_b   1.000
_cell.length_c   1.000
_cell.angle_alpha   90.00
_cell.angle_beta   90.00
_cell.angle_gamma   90.00
#
_symmetry.space_group_name_H-M   'P 1'
#
loop_
_entity.id
_entity.type
_entity.pdbx_description
1 polymer ?
#
loop_
_entity_poly.entity_id
_entity_poly.type
_entity_poly.pdbx_seq_one_letter_code
_entity_poly.pdbx_strand_id
1 'polypeptide(L)'
;MNVPQGSHEELEQRSAHEGAKRRRVTRNSNKQRDQVSGSDDIASGELDQVGQGGHNSSTNNSNLMVLKTTSIHEILHHKKCIYFQKLNERNTIPKASTPTSEKFLMNSKRFLRALSKYLKDEKFNQHFLYILNKDEKIFIKLFDFLNLARLKDHEESGYVLDPLTMLDRYRLGSIEELPIEEIDEMQGKEFSNELKILTIIQTFNFQQKDIKDRVNIPKIYCSGELKIVSSKLDNHWGKYIAMELIDNVNEKPQTEAQFRSLRTQLDNLHSSGIHHGDVHERNCCVMGNNETMLFDFGRSCLVKDLKKKSKYCLRKTCEDYKNLEDMMKKTQFVKS
;
A
#
# COMPACT_ATOMS: atom_id res chain seq x y z
N MET A 1 32.94 -3.23 -74.39
CA MET A 1 33.76 -2.81 -73.22
C MET A 1 33.90 -4.01 -72.29
N ASN A 2 35.08 -4.17 -71.71
CA ASN A 2 35.73 -5.43 -71.37
C ASN A 2 35.20 -6.16 -70.11
N VAL A 3 35.12 -7.49 -70.26
CA VAL A 3 35.57 -8.64 -69.41
C VAL A 3 35.60 -8.52 -67.86
N PRO A 4 35.15 -9.56 -67.12
CA PRO A 4 35.06 -9.65 -65.65
C PRO A 4 36.29 -10.29 -64.96
N GLN A 5 36.45 -10.08 -63.65
CA GLN A 5 37.32 -10.82 -62.70
C GLN A 5 36.66 -10.73 -61.30
N GLY A 6 36.45 -11.78 -60.50
CA GLY A 6 37.42 -12.75 -59.92
C GLY A 6 37.58 -12.38 -58.42
N SER A 7 36.96 -13.09 -57.47
CA SER A 7 37.41 -14.29 -56.72
C SER A 7 38.43 -14.04 -55.59
N HIS A 8 38.41 -14.94 -54.58
CA HIS A 8 39.28 -15.11 -53.39
C HIS A 8 38.87 -14.32 -52.13
N GLU A 9 38.49 -14.90 -50.99
CA GLU A 9 38.87 -16.15 -50.29
C GLU A 9 40.30 -16.14 -49.71
N GLU A 10 40.36 -16.50 -48.42
CA GLU A 10 41.52 -16.89 -47.59
C GLU A 10 42.48 -15.80 -47.05
N LEU A 11 42.64 -15.78 -45.72
CA LEU A 11 43.80 -16.32 -44.98
C LEU A 11 43.74 -15.77 -43.53
N GLU A 12 43.62 -16.64 -42.51
CA GLU A 12 44.75 -17.08 -41.66
C GLU A 12 45.27 -15.96 -40.73
N GLN A 13 45.67 -16.15 -39.47
CA GLN A 13 46.04 -17.30 -38.65
C GLN A 13 46.40 -16.72 -37.26
N ARG A 14 46.29 -17.55 -36.20
CA ARG A 14 47.19 -17.61 -35.02
C ARG A 14 47.21 -16.39 -34.06
N SER A 15 47.51 -16.51 -32.77
CA SER A 15 47.69 -17.58 -31.79
C SER A 15 48.06 -16.86 -30.47
N ALA A 16 48.01 -17.60 -29.35
CA ALA A 16 48.84 -17.42 -28.15
C ALA A 16 48.56 -16.17 -27.28
N HIS A 17 47.97 -16.35 -26.10
CA HIS A 17 48.62 -16.65 -24.81
C HIS A 17 49.12 -15.42 -24.06
N GLU A 18 48.51 -15.16 -22.90
CA GLU A 18 49.09 -14.83 -21.59
C GLU A 18 47.90 -14.36 -20.71
N GLY A 19 47.58 -14.89 -19.53
CA GLY A 19 48.43 -15.46 -18.49
C GLY A 19 48.46 -14.51 -17.30
N ALA A 20 47.48 -14.54 -16.39
CA ALA A 20 47.66 -13.91 -15.06
C ALA A 20 46.73 -14.49 -13.98
N LYS A 21 47.33 -15.35 -13.15
CA LYS A 21 46.90 -15.80 -11.83
C LYS A 21 46.39 -14.65 -10.96
N ARG A 22 45.27 -14.82 -10.25
CA ARG A 22 45.05 -14.17 -8.94
C ARG A 22 44.41 -15.10 -7.91
N ARG A 23 44.91 -14.88 -6.69
CA ARG A 23 44.99 -15.78 -5.53
C ARG A 23 43.66 -15.93 -4.81
N ARG A 24 43.44 -17.17 -4.36
CA ARG A 24 42.57 -17.58 -3.25
C ARG A 24 43.06 -16.90 -1.97
N VAL A 25 42.15 -16.23 -1.25
CA VAL A 25 42.34 -15.87 0.16
C VAL A 25 41.22 -16.53 0.94
N THR A 26 41.60 -17.52 1.76
CA THR A 26 40.80 -18.12 2.82
C THR A 26 40.72 -17.15 3.99
N ARG A 27 39.53 -16.96 4.57
CA ARG A 27 39.37 -16.34 5.89
C ARG A 27 38.67 -17.32 6.81
N ASN A 28 39.47 -17.87 7.72
CA ASN A 28 39.04 -18.48 8.97
C ASN A 28 38.48 -17.38 9.88
N SER A 29 37.40 -17.69 10.59
CA SER A 29 37.09 -17.04 11.86
C SER A 29 36.34 -18.02 12.76
N ASN A 30 37.07 -18.56 13.73
CA ASN A 30 36.54 -19.21 14.92
C ASN A 30 35.61 -18.24 15.66
N LYS A 31 34.48 -18.75 16.16
CA LYS A 31 33.82 -18.21 17.36
C LYS A 31 33.44 -19.39 18.26
N GLN A 32 34.22 -19.53 19.35
CA GLN A 32 33.81 -20.19 20.59
C GLN A 32 32.65 -19.41 21.20
N ARG A 33 31.54 -20.08 21.55
CA ARG A 33 31.07 -20.33 22.94
C ARG A 33 31.40 -19.22 23.94
N ASP A 34 30.33 -18.65 24.52
CA ASP A 34 30.12 -18.70 25.97
C ASP A 34 28.63 -18.77 26.29
N GLN A 35 28.29 -19.76 27.09
CA GLN A 35 27.05 -19.88 27.85
C GLN A 35 27.27 -19.17 29.18
N VAL A 36 26.32 -18.36 29.64
CA VAL A 36 26.17 -18.07 31.07
C VAL A 36 24.70 -18.26 31.43
N SER A 37 24.51 -19.28 32.26
CA SER A 37 23.35 -19.60 33.08
C SER A 37 23.32 -18.74 34.34
N GLY A 38 22.13 -18.49 34.86
CA GLY A 38 21.87 -18.06 36.25
C GLY A 38 20.54 -17.32 36.33
N SER A 39 19.42 -17.98 36.67
CA SER A 39 18.95 -18.34 38.03
C SER A 39 18.66 -17.07 38.85
N ASP A 40 17.37 -16.80 39.11
CA ASP A 40 16.74 -16.98 40.44
C ASP A 40 16.90 -15.68 41.25
N ASP A 41 16.00 -15.15 42.05
CA ASP A 41 14.59 -15.35 42.40
C ASP A 41 14.31 -14.23 43.46
N ILE A 42 13.05 -14.04 43.88
CA ILE A 42 12.66 -13.55 45.22
C ILE A 42 12.52 -12.02 45.52
N ALA A 43 11.34 -11.76 46.12
CA ALA A 43 10.92 -10.75 47.11
C ALA A 43 10.74 -9.28 46.68
N SER A 44 9.52 -8.72 46.70
CA SER A 44 8.62 -8.46 47.84
C SER A 44 9.20 -7.48 48.86
N GLY A 45 8.63 -6.28 48.89
CA GLY A 45 8.92 -5.25 49.88
C GLY A 45 7.88 -4.14 49.79
N GLU A 46 6.77 -4.32 50.51
CA GLU A 46 5.91 -3.24 50.96
C GLU A 46 6.74 -2.24 51.78
N LEU A 47 6.47 -0.94 51.63
CA LEU A 47 6.65 0.02 52.71
C LEU A 47 5.66 1.17 52.57
N ASP A 48 5.09 1.47 53.73
CA ASP A 48 4.00 2.33 54.06
C ASP A 48 4.32 3.84 54.01
N GLN A 49 3.26 4.59 53.74
CA GLN A 49 2.83 5.86 54.35
C GLN A 49 3.67 7.16 54.22
N VAL A 50 2.90 8.22 53.96
CA VAL A 50 2.81 9.52 54.67
C VAL A 50 2.81 10.68 53.67
N GLY A 51 1.77 11.51 53.72
CA GLY A 51 1.81 12.83 53.09
C GLY A 51 0.44 13.46 52.86
N GLN A 52 -0.15 14.02 53.92
CA GLN A 52 -1.25 14.97 53.83
C GLN A 52 -0.83 16.18 52.98
N GLY A 53 -1.75 16.64 52.12
CA GLY A 53 -1.61 17.89 51.37
C GLY A 53 -2.95 18.31 50.81
N GLY A 54 -3.71 19.08 51.59
CA GLY A 54 -4.96 19.67 51.15
C GLY A 54 -4.72 20.71 50.05
N HIS A 55 -5.38 20.53 48.92
CA HIS A 55 -5.59 21.60 47.95
C HIS A 55 -6.99 21.49 47.37
N ASN A 56 -7.75 22.57 47.57
CA ASN A 56 -8.97 22.89 46.86
C ASN A 56 -8.72 22.77 45.35
N SER A 57 -9.40 21.83 44.69
CA SER A 57 -9.55 21.87 43.24
C SER A 57 -11.02 21.69 42.88
N SER A 58 -11.50 22.70 42.17
CA SER A 58 -12.73 22.76 41.42
C SER A 58 -13.08 21.41 40.79
N THR A 59 -14.27 20.91 41.12
CA THR A 59 -14.94 19.81 40.44
C THR A 59 -15.24 20.21 38.99
N ASN A 60 -14.23 20.15 38.14
CA ASN A 60 -14.45 19.97 36.71
C ASN A 60 -14.75 18.49 36.50
N ASN A 61 -16.04 18.18 36.35
CA ASN A 61 -16.53 16.94 35.75
C ASN A 61 -16.06 16.85 34.30
N SER A 62 -14.77 16.63 34.08
CA SER A 62 -14.30 15.97 32.86
C SER A 62 -14.54 14.48 33.05
N ASN A 63 -15.78 14.06 32.79
CA ASN A 63 -16.05 12.69 32.34
C ASN A 63 -15.41 12.52 30.95
N LEU A 64 -14.08 12.60 30.90
CA LEU A 64 -13.29 12.02 29.84
C LEU A 64 -13.38 10.54 30.10
N MET A 65 -14.43 9.92 29.56
CA MET A 65 -14.55 8.47 29.53
C MET A 65 -13.21 7.94 29.04
N VAL A 66 -12.49 7.27 29.94
CA VAL A 66 -11.39 6.39 29.59
C VAL A 66 -12.05 5.27 28.79
N LEU A 67 -12.24 5.55 27.51
CA LEU A 67 -12.69 4.60 26.52
C LEU A 67 -11.73 3.43 26.64
N LYS A 68 -12.23 2.27 27.08
CA LYS A 68 -11.53 1.01 26.87
C LYS A 68 -11.25 0.96 25.38
N THR A 69 -9.99 1.23 25.04
CA THR A 69 -9.48 1.35 23.69
C THR A 69 -9.60 -0.01 23.02
N THR A 70 -10.79 -0.36 22.55
CA THR A 70 -10.92 -1.30 21.45
C THR A 70 -9.93 -0.84 20.40
N SER A 71 -8.94 -1.69 20.13
CA SER A 71 -7.69 -1.34 19.48
C SER A 71 -7.95 -0.47 18.26
N ILE A 72 -7.55 0.80 18.33
CA ILE A 72 -7.72 1.82 17.28
C ILE A 72 -7.03 1.41 15.95
N HIS A 73 -6.35 0.25 15.95
CA HIS A 73 -5.52 -0.30 14.90
C HIS A 73 -6.18 -1.44 14.12
N GLU A 74 -7.38 -1.88 14.49
CA GLU A 74 -8.15 -2.83 13.68
C GLU A 74 -8.87 -2.10 12.55
N ILE A 75 -8.67 -2.57 11.32
CA ILE A 75 -9.47 -2.10 10.18
C ILE A 75 -10.89 -2.59 10.40
N LEU A 76 -11.81 -1.65 10.56
CA LEU A 76 -13.19 -2.02 10.77
C LEU A 76 -13.77 -2.61 9.48
N HIS A 77 -14.20 -3.87 9.56
CA HIS A 77 -14.90 -4.55 8.48
C HIS A 77 -16.39 -4.69 8.80
N HIS A 78 -17.26 -4.20 7.92
CA HIS A 78 -18.70 -4.35 8.09
C HIS A 78 -19.28 -5.30 7.04
N LYS A 79 -20.33 -6.03 7.44
CA LYS A 79 -20.95 -7.08 6.62
C LYS A 79 -22.12 -6.60 5.75
N LYS A 80 -22.59 -5.36 5.95
CA LYS A 80 -23.79 -4.86 5.27
C LYS A 80 -23.37 -4.01 4.09
N CYS A 81 -23.84 -4.36 2.89
CA CYS A 81 -23.61 -3.53 1.71
C CYS A 81 -24.18 -2.12 1.92
N ILE A 82 -23.34 -1.10 1.72
CA ILE A 82 -23.72 0.30 1.83
C ILE A 82 -24.13 0.80 0.46
N TYR A 83 -25.21 1.58 0.43
CA TYR A 83 -25.75 2.12 -0.80
C TYR A 83 -25.58 3.63 -0.91
N PHE A 84 -24.96 4.09 -1.99
CA PHE A 84 -24.85 5.50 -2.36
C PHE A 84 -25.62 5.81 -3.64
N GLN A 85 -26.59 6.73 -3.55
CA GLN A 85 -27.26 7.30 -4.71
C GLN A 85 -26.60 8.63 -5.11
N LYS A 86 -26.62 8.97 -6.41
CA LYS A 86 -26.29 10.30 -6.95
C LYS A 86 -24.82 10.72 -6.75
N LEU A 87 -23.86 9.83 -7.00
CA LEU A 87 -22.47 10.25 -7.20
C LEU A 87 -22.33 10.89 -8.58
N ASN A 88 -21.54 11.96 -8.71
CA ASN A 88 -21.29 12.59 -10.00
C ASN A 88 -19.86 12.31 -10.48
N GLU A 89 -19.58 12.53 -11.75
CA GLU A 89 -18.25 12.25 -12.34
C GLU A 89 -17.08 12.92 -11.63
N ARG A 90 -17.30 14.08 -10.99
CA ARG A 90 -16.25 14.78 -10.21
C ARG A 90 -15.83 14.00 -8.96
N ASN A 91 -16.60 12.99 -8.57
CA ASN A 91 -16.25 12.06 -7.51
C ASN A 91 -15.37 10.91 -7.99
N THR A 92 -15.13 10.73 -9.28
CA THR A 92 -14.22 9.68 -9.79
C THR A 92 -12.80 10.21 -9.92
N ILE A 93 -11.82 9.32 -9.80
CA ILE A 93 -10.41 9.61 -10.08
C ILE A 93 -9.94 8.65 -11.19
N PRO A 94 -10.28 8.92 -12.46
CA PRO A 94 -10.09 7.96 -13.55
C PRO A 94 -8.63 7.53 -13.71
N LYS A 95 -7.68 8.47 -13.64
CA LYS A 95 -6.25 8.22 -13.80
C LYS A 95 -5.62 7.34 -12.71
N ALA A 96 -6.26 7.21 -11.55
CA ALA A 96 -5.80 6.33 -10.50
C ALA A 96 -6.38 4.92 -10.62
N SER A 97 -7.38 4.72 -11.48
CA SER A 97 -8.09 3.43 -11.62
C SER A 97 -7.24 2.39 -12.34
N THR A 98 -7.41 1.13 -11.97
CA THR A 98 -6.66 -0.03 -12.47
C THR A 98 -7.66 -1.06 -13.01
N PRO A 99 -7.23 -2.10 -13.74
CA PRO A 99 -8.09 -3.24 -14.09
C PRO A 99 -8.96 -3.75 -12.94
N THR A 100 -8.37 -3.78 -11.75
CA THR A 100 -8.91 -4.43 -10.56
C THR A 100 -9.64 -3.48 -9.62
N SER A 101 -9.50 -2.17 -9.77
CA SER A 101 -10.16 -1.24 -8.86
C SER A 101 -10.36 0.16 -9.42
N GLU A 102 -11.53 0.71 -9.09
CA GLU A 102 -11.92 2.09 -9.34
C GLU A 102 -11.76 2.94 -8.09
N LYS A 103 -11.49 4.23 -8.28
CA LYS A 103 -11.17 5.13 -7.17
C LYS A 103 -12.13 6.32 -7.15
N PHE A 104 -12.71 6.55 -5.99
CA PHE A 104 -13.66 7.62 -5.75
C PHE A 104 -13.20 8.55 -4.65
N LEU A 105 -13.58 9.82 -4.78
CA LEU A 105 -13.45 10.86 -3.78
C LEU A 105 -14.82 11.23 -3.25
N MET A 106 -15.05 11.00 -1.96
CA MET A 106 -16.33 11.27 -1.32
C MET A 106 -16.18 12.29 -0.20
N ASN A 107 -17.17 13.16 -0.03
CA ASN A 107 -17.23 14.00 1.17
C ASN A 107 -17.42 13.13 2.41
N SER A 108 -16.59 13.33 3.43
CA SER A 108 -16.58 12.50 4.65
C SER A 108 -17.94 12.52 5.35
N LYS A 109 -18.55 13.70 5.54
CA LYS A 109 -19.88 13.83 6.16
C LYS A 109 -20.94 13.03 5.40
N ARG A 110 -20.92 13.04 4.06
CA ARG A 110 -21.85 12.26 3.23
C ARG A 110 -21.60 10.76 3.38
N PHE A 111 -20.35 10.31 3.30
CA PHE A 111 -19.98 8.91 3.49
C PHE A 111 -20.52 8.37 4.82
N LEU A 112 -20.30 9.14 5.88
CA LEU A 112 -20.63 8.76 7.24
C LEU A 112 -22.12 8.76 7.53
N ARG A 113 -22.87 9.72 6.97
CA ARG A 113 -24.34 9.69 7.03
C ARG A 113 -24.94 8.46 6.35
N ALA A 114 -24.31 7.93 5.31
CA ALA A 114 -24.76 6.68 4.72
C ALA A 114 -24.41 5.52 5.65
N LEU A 115 -23.16 5.47 6.10
CA LEU A 115 -22.61 4.45 6.97
C LEU A 115 -23.43 4.25 8.26
N SER A 116 -23.76 5.34 8.97
CA SER A 116 -24.52 5.31 10.22
C SER A 116 -25.96 4.83 10.06
N LYS A 117 -26.56 4.95 8.87
CA LYS A 117 -27.89 4.39 8.59
C LYS A 117 -27.86 2.87 8.53
N TYR A 118 -26.77 2.30 8.01
CA TYR A 118 -26.64 0.85 7.85
C TYR A 118 -26.09 0.16 9.10
N LEU A 119 -25.26 0.87 9.86
CA LEU A 119 -24.45 0.33 10.95
C LEU A 119 -24.95 0.90 12.28
N LYS A 120 -25.83 0.14 12.93
CA LYS A 120 -26.40 0.43 14.26
C LYS A 120 -25.47 -0.03 15.39
N ASP A 121 -24.16 0.22 15.26
CA ASP A 121 -23.16 -0.20 16.23
C ASP A 121 -22.60 1.04 16.94
N GLU A 122 -22.73 1.11 18.26
CA GLU A 122 -22.24 2.25 19.04
C GLU A 122 -20.72 2.36 19.04
N LYS A 123 -19.99 1.24 19.05
CA LYS A 123 -18.51 1.25 18.96
C LYS A 123 -18.07 1.81 17.62
N PHE A 124 -18.81 1.45 16.58
CA PHE A 124 -18.64 1.98 15.24
C PHE A 124 -18.81 3.51 15.26
N ASN A 125 -19.93 4.02 15.78
CA ASN A 125 -20.19 5.47 15.80
C ASN A 125 -19.08 6.28 16.50
N GLN A 126 -18.49 5.78 17.59
CA GLN A 126 -17.40 6.47 18.30
C GLN A 126 -16.10 6.53 17.49
N HIS A 127 -15.69 5.42 16.86
CA HIS A 127 -14.52 5.40 15.97
C HIS A 127 -14.68 6.37 14.79
N PHE A 128 -15.91 6.52 14.30
CA PHE A 128 -16.24 7.39 13.16
C PHE A 128 -16.35 8.88 13.49
N LEU A 129 -16.75 9.25 14.72
CA LEU A 129 -16.70 10.65 15.17
C LEU A 129 -15.26 11.18 15.22
N TYR A 130 -14.27 10.33 15.48
CA TYR A 130 -12.86 10.71 15.38
C TYR A 130 -12.43 11.01 13.94
N ILE A 131 -12.94 10.26 12.96
CA ILE A 131 -12.67 10.44 11.53
C ILE A 131 -13.25 11.79 11.03
N LEU A 132 -14.42 12.20 11.53
CA LEU A 132 -15.10 13.44 11.15
C LEU A 132 -14.33 14.73 11.43
N ASN A 133 -13.44 14.72 12.43
CA ASN A 133 -12.78 15.93 12.89
C ASN A 133 -11.51 16.27 12.12
N LYS A 134 -11.03 15.39 11.24
CA LYS A 134 -9.75 15.61 10.53
C LYS A 134 -9.90 15.78 9.02
N ASP A 135 -10.77 15.00 8.38
CA ASP A 135 -10.74 14.87 6.93
C ASP A 135 -12.05 15.31 6.27
N GLU A 136 -11.99 16.29 5.36
CA GLU A 136 -13.18 16.75 4.61
C GLU A 136 -13.63 15.74 3.54
N LYS A 137 -12.70 14.89 3.08
CA LYS A 137 -12.88 13.92 2.01
C LYS A 137 -12.29 12.58 2.38
N ILE A 138 -12.87 11.52 1.83
CA ILE A 138 -12.47 10.13 1.99
C ILE A 138 -12.18 9.58 0.60
N PHE A 139 -11.06 8.88 0.49
CA PHE A 139 -10.71 8.10 -0.69
C PHE A 139 -11.30 6.70 -0.58
N ILE A 140 -11.98 6.26 -1.64
CA ILE A 140 -12.60 4.93 -1.70
C ILE A 140 -11.97 4.18 -2.88
N LYS A 141 -11.29 3.08 -2.57
CA LYS A 141 -10.85 2.10 -3.57
C LYS A 141 -11.91 1.01 -3.65
N LEU A 142 -12.60 0.91 -4.79
CA LEU A 142 -13.68 -0.04 -5.06
C LEU A 142 -13.21 -1.10 -6.06
N PHE A 143 -13.27 -2.36 -5.66
CA PHE A 143 -13.03 -3.52 -6.51
C PHE A 143 -14.36 -3.87 -7.16
N ASP A 144 -14.63 -3.25 -8.32
CA ASP A 144 -15.92 -3.24 -8.99
C ASP A 144 -16.09 -4.44 -9.93
N PHE A 145 -16.90 -5.40 -9.45
CA PHE A 145 -17.19 -6.66 -10.10
C PHE A 145 -18.27 -6.52 -11.19
N LEU A 146 -19.22 -5.58 -11.03
CA LEU A 146 -20.34 -5.42 -11.97
C LEU A 146 -19.92 -4.73 -13.27
N ASN A 147 -19.06 -3.72 -13.19
CA ASN A 147 -18.67 -2.96 -14.38
C ASN A 147 -17.85 -3.82 -15.36
N LEU A 148 -17.18 -4.89 -14.91
CA LEU A 148 -16.45 -5.82 -15.78
C LEU A 148 -17.35 -6.55 -16.79
N ALA A 149 -18.48 -7.09 -16.33
CA ALA A 149 -19.43 -7.78 -17.19
C ALA A 149 -19.96 -6.84 -18.29
N ARG A 150 -20.30 -5.60 -17.90
CA ARG A 150 -20.74 -4.55 -18.84
C ARG A 150 -19.67 -4.18 -19.87
N LEU A 151 -18.41 -4.06 -19.46
CA LEU A 151 -17.32 -3.70 -20.38
C LEU A 151 -17.10 -4.76 -21.47
N LYS A 152 -17.24 -6.05 -21.14
CA LYS A 152 -17.15 -7.11 -22.14
C LYS A 152 -18.37 -7.17 -23.05
N ASP A 153 -19.58 -6.99 -22.50
CA ASP A 153 -20.79 -6.86 -23.33
C ASP A 153 -20.61 -5.72 -24.36
N HIS A 154 -19.96 -4.61 -23.98
CA HIS A 154 -19.62 -3.53 -24.90
C HIS A 154 -18.63 -3.96 -26.00
N GLU A 155 -17.59 -4.71 -25.67
CA GLU A 155 -16.57 -5.17 -26.63
C GLU A 155 -17.14 -6.22 -27.61
N GLU A 156 -17.89 -7.20 -27.10
CA GLU A 156 -18.37 -8.34 -27.89
C GLU A 156 -19.59 -8.02 -28.75
N SER A 157 -20.50 -7.16 -28.27
CA SER A 157 -21.76 -6.90 -28.98
C SER A 157 -21.64 -5.84 -30.09
N GLY A 158 -20.64 -4.95 -30.02
CA GLY A 158 -20.55 -3.77 -30.88
C GLY A 158 -21.75 -2.82 -30.81
N TYR A 159 -22.71 -3.10 -29.93
CA TYR A 159 -24.00 -2.42 -29.79
C TYR A 159 -24.13 -1.91 -28.36
N VAL A 160 -23.87 -0.62 -28.17
CA VAL A 160 -24.13 0.01 -26.87
C VAL A 160 -24.98 1.26 -27.05
N LEU A 161 -26.06 1.33 -26.26
CA LEU A 161 -26.96 2.46 -26.19
C LEU A 161 -26.28 3.71 -25.59
N ASP A 162 -25.25 3.50 -24.77
CA ASP A 162 -24.49 4.54 -24.07
C ASP A 162 -22.98 4.48 -24.40
N PRO A 163 -22.32 5.62 -24.65
CA PRO A 163 -20.88 5.65 -24.96
C PRO A 163 -20.01 5.31 -23.75
N LEU A 164 -18.88 4.60 -23.96
CA LEU A 164 -17.87 4.36 -22.92
C LEU A 164 -17.42 5.65 -22.24
N THR A 165 -17.43 5.64 -20.91
CA THR A 165 -16.87 6.73 -20.10
C THR A 165 -15.35 6.78 -20.25
N MET A 166 -14.73 7.88 -19.84
CA MET A 166 -13.26 7.98 -19.81
C MET A 166 -12.64 6.91 -18.89
N LEU A 167 -13.31 6.60 -17.77
CA LEU A 167 -12.89 5.57 -16.83
C LEU A 167 -12.89 4.18 -17.47
N ASP A 168 -13.94 3.88 -18.22
CA ASP A 168 -14.07 2.61 -18.94
C ASP A 168 -12.95 2.40 -19.95
N ARG A 169 -12.58 3.46 -20.70
CA ARG A 169 -11.46 3.40 -21.65
C ARG A 169 -10.12 3.15 -20.96
N TYR A 170 -9.87 3.78 -19.80
CA TYR A 170 -8.66 3.52 -19.02
C TYR A 170 -8.58 2.07 -18.54
N ARG A 171 -9.72 1.48 -18.15
CA ARG A 171 -9.78 0.07 -17.73
C ARG A 171 -9.60 -0.86 -18.92
N LEU A 172 -10.32 -0.63 -20.02
CA LEU A 172 -10.27 -1.45 -21.25
C LEU A 172 -8.85 -1.57 -21.80
N GLY A 173 -8.11 -0.47 -21.95
CA GLY A 173 -6.72 -0.50 -22.40
C GLY A 173 -5.75 -1.25 -21.47
N SER A 174 -6.21 -1.71 -20.31
CA SER A 174 -5.44 -2.50 -19.35
C SER A 174 -5.94 -3.95 -19.20
N ILE A 175 -7.01 -4.34 -19.90
CA ILE A 175 -7.65 -5.68 -19.80
C ILE A 175 -7.88 -6.37 -21.15
N GLU A 176 -7.50 -5.78 -22.28
CA GLU A 176 -7.73 -6.29 -23.66
C GLU A 176 -7.31 -7.77 -23.88
N GLU A 177 -6.56 -8.39 -22.97
CA GLU A 177 -6.06 -9.77 -23.09
C GLU A 177 -6.55 -10.73 -21.98
N LEU A 178 -7.35 -10.27 -21.00
CA LEU A 178 -7.71 -11.08 -19.83
C LEU A 178 -9.18 -11.55 -19.83
N PRO A 179 -9.46 -12.84 -19.60
CA PRO A 179 -10.82 -13.34 -19.37
C PRO A 179 -11.47 -12.68 -18.14
N ILE A 180 -12.81 -12.50 -18.15
CA ILE A 180 -13.55 -11.90 -17.02
C ILE A 180 -13.30 -12.66 -15.73
N GLU A 181 -13.34 -13.99 -15.80
CA GLU A 181 -13.19 -14.87 -14.66
C GLU A 181 -11.83 -14.66 -14.00
N GLU A 182 -10.79 -14.40 -14.79
CA GLU A 182 -9.46 -14.06 -14.28
C GLU A 182 -9.46 -12.67 -13.62
N ILE A 183 -10.13 -11.68 -14.21
CA ILE A 183 -10.19 -10.33 -13.62
C ILE A 183 -10.99 -10.33 -12.31
N ASP A 184 -12.12 -11.05 -12.25
CA ASP A 184 -12.91 -11.22 -11.02
C ASP A 184 -12.09 -11.90 -9.92
N GLU A 185 -11.39 -12.98 -10.27
CA GLU A 185 -10.49 -13.68 -9.35
C GLU A 185 -9.34 -12.75 -8.90
N MET A 186 -8.76 -11.96 -9.79
CA MET A 186 -7.74 -10.96 -9.49
C MET A 186 -8.26 -9.88 -8.54
N GLN A 187 -9.46 -9.34 -8.76
CA GLN A 187 -10.08 -8.35 -7.88
C GLN A 187 -10.30 -8.90 -6.47
N GLY A 188 -10.86 -10.12 -6.38
CA GLY A 188 -11.08 -10.79 -5.10
C GLY A 188 -9.77 -11.05 -4.34
N LYS A 189 -8.74 -11.49 -5.06
CA LYS A 189 -7.39 -11.72 -4.51
C LYS A 189 -6.74 -10.41 -4.06
N GLU A 190 -6.73 -9.38 -4.89
CA GLU A 190 -6.10 -8.09 -4.57
C GLU A 190 -6.78 -7.41 -3.39
N PHE A 191 -8.13 -7.37 -3.35
CA PHE A 191 -8.85 -6.83 -2.19
C PHE A 191 -8.46 -7.55 -0.89
N SER A 192 -8.54 -8.89 -0.91
CA SER A 192 -8.30 -9.70 0.29
C SER A 192 -6.85 -9.58 0.76
N ASN A 193 -5.92 -9.51 -0.21
CA ASN A 193 -4.51 -9.35 0.06
C ASN A 193 -4.17 -7.96 0.60
N GLU A 194 -4.65 -6.89 -0.06
CA GLU A 194 -4.40 -5.51 0.39
C GLU A 194 -4.94 -5.28 1.79
N LEU A 195 -6.17 -5.72 2.09
CA LEU A 195 -6.76 -5.59 3.42
C LEU A 195 -5.92 -6.32 4.48
N LYS A 196 -5.46 -7.54 4.17
CA LYS A 196 -4.58 -8.33 5.05
C LYS A 196 -3.25 -7.63 5.29
N ILE A 197 -2.60 -7.13 4.25
CA ILE A 197 -1.30 -6.45 4.34
C ILE A 197 -1.42 -5.15 5.13
N LEU A 198 -2.43 -4.32 4.85
CA LEU A 198 -2.69 -3.09 5.59
C LEU A 198 -2.95 -3.36 7.08
N THR A 199 -3.67 -4.44 7.42
CA THR A 199 -3.89 -4.85 8.81
C THR A 199 -2.58 -5.19 9.52
N ILE A 200 -1.68 -5.90 8.84
CA ILE A 200 -0.36 -6.26 9.37
C ILE A 200 0.48 -4.99 9.58
N ILE A 201 0.48 -4.06 8.62
CA ILE A 201 1.20 -2.79 8.74
C ILE A 201 0.65 -1.95 9.92
N GLN A 202 -0.66 -1.85 10.08
CA GLN A 202 -1.26 -1.12 11.21
C GLN A 202 -0.88 -1.73 12.55
N THR A 203 -0.88 -3.07 12.64
CA THR A 203 -0.43 -3.79 13.84
C THR A 203 1.04 -3.53 14.13
N PHE A 204 1.89 -3.59 13.10
CA PHE A 204 3.31 -3.30 13.21
C PHE A 204 3.56 -1.85 13.67
N ASN A 205 2.91 -0.87 13.04
CA ASN A 205 3.03 0.54 13.38
C ASN A 205 2.60 0.86 14.82
N PHE A 206 1.59 0.15 15.33
CA PHE A 206 1.16 0.28 16.72
C PHE A 206 2.22 -0.20 17.72
N GLN A 207 2.98 -1.24 17.36
CA GLN A 207 4.05 -1.78 18.20
C GLN A 207 5.31 -0.88 18.21
N GLN A 208 5.45 0.03 17.23
CA GLN A 208 6.60 0.93 17.15
C GLN A 208 6.44 2.14 18.07
N LYS A 209 7.43 2.34 18.94
CA LYS A 209 7.53 3.51 19.84
C LYS A 209 7.88 4.78 19.07
N ASP A 210 8.87 4.70 18.18
CA ASP A 210 9.35 5.83 17.39
C ASP A 210 8.56 5.93 16.07
N ILE A 211 8.15 7.15 15.71
CA ILE A 211 7.40 7.41 14.47
C ILE A 211 8.23 7.07 13.22
N LYS A 212 9.56 7.29 13.28
CA LYS A 212 10.48 7.04 12.16
C LYS A 212 10.58 5.55 11.77
N ASP A 213 10.24 4.64 12.68
CA ASP A 213 10.32 3.19 12.47
C ASP A 213 8.99 2.63 11.92
N ARG A 214 7.97 3.49 11.78
CA ARG A 214 6.67 3.13 11.21
C ARG A 214 6.74 3.15 9.69
N VAL A 215 5.85 2.39 9.07
CA VAL A 215 5.58 2.45 7.64
C VAL A 215 4.51 3.52 7.41
N ASN A 216 4.85 4.53 6.62
CA ASN A 216 3.93 5.55 6.16
C ASN A 216 2.98 4.92 5.13
N ILE A 217 1.70 4.79 5.53
CA ILE A 217 0.58 4.33 4.71
C ILE A 217 -0.61 5.27 4.93
N PRO A 218 -1.56 5.37 3.98
CA PRO A 218 -2.79 6.12 4.24
C PRO A 218 -3.54 5.51 5.42
N LYS A 219 -4.16 6.36 6.25
CA LYS A 219 -5.01 5.87 7.33
C LYS A 219 -6.20 5.12 6.74
N ILE A 220 -6.41 3.87 7.18
CA ILE A 220 -7.55 3.06 6.77
C ILE A 220 -8.69 3.24 7.76
N TYR A 221 -9.87 3.62 7.26
CA TYR A 221 -11.06 3.86 8.08
C TYR A 221 -11.93 2.62 8.21
N CYS A 222 -12.26 1.98 7.08
CA CYS A 222 -13.07 0.77 7.07
C CYS A 222 -13.01 0.04 5.72
N SER A 223 -13.54 -1.17 5.72
CA SER A 223 -13.79 -1.98 4.51
C SER A 223 -15.17 -2.65 4.57
N GLY A 224 -15.65 -3.10 3.43
CA GLY A 224 -16.89 -3.86 3.32
C GLY A 224 -17.37 -3.94 1.89
N GLU A 225 -18.67 -4.04 1.69
CA GLU A 225 -19.31 -3.98 0.37
C GLU A 225 -19.98 -2.64 0.12
N LEU A 226 -19.91 -2.17 -1.12
CA LEU A 226 -20.41 -0.90 -1.58
C LEU A 226 -21.17 -1.06 -2.88
N LYS A 227 -22.36 -0.44 -2.95
CA LYS A 227 -23.09 -0.24 -4.19
C LYS A 227 -23.28 1.25 -4.44
N ILE A 228 -22.79 1.71 -5.57
CA ILE A 228 -22.96 3.08 -6.06
C ILE A 228 -23.96 3.03 -7.22
N VAL A 229 -25.01 3.83 -7.13
CA VAL A 229 -25.96 4.03 -8.22
C VAL A 229 -25.90 5.48 -8.65
N SER A 230 -25.46 5.69 -9.89
CA SER A 230 -25.37 6.99 -10.51
C SER A 230 -26.03 6.96 -11.88
N SER A 231 -26.82 7.98 -12.18
CA SER A 231 -27.31 8.21 -13.54
C SER A 231 -26.23 8.73 -14.49
N LYS A 232 -25.00 8.96 -14.00
CA LYS A 232 -23.86 9.51 -14.77
C LYS A 232 -22.65 8.58 -14.84
N LEU A 233 -22.53 7.67 -13.89
CA LEU A 233 -21.38 6.78 -13.73
C LEU A 233 -21.78 5.31 -13.83
N ASP A 234 -23.03 5.02 -14.21
CA ASP A 234 -23.63 3.71 -14.08
C ASP A 234 -23.61 3.16 -12.64
N ASN A 235 -23.89 1.86 -12.53
CA ASN A 235 -23.98 1.14 -11.27
C ASN A 235 -22.65 0.44 -10.99
N HIS A 236 -21.96 0.85 -9.94
CA HIS A 236 -20.77 0.15 -9.46
C HIS A 236 -21.09 -0.70 -8.24
N TRP A 237 -20.53 -1.90 -8.17
CA TRP A 237 -20.73 -2.78 -7.04
C TRP A 237 -19.52 -3.66 -6.78
N GLY A 238 -19.04 -3.62 -5.54
CA GLY A 238 -18.15 -4.65 -5.05
C GLY A 238 -17.56 -4.33 -3.69
N LYS A 239 -16.39 -4.91 -3.43
CA LYS A 239 -15.70 -4.74 -2.15
C LYS A 239 -14.93 -3.43 -2.17
N TYR A 240 -14.84 -2.75 -1.03
CA TYR A 240 -14.15 -1.47 -0.96
C TYR A 240 -13.25 -1.35 0.27
N ILE A 241 -12.27 -0.46 0.14
CA ILE A 241 -11.45 0.05 1.24
C ILE A 241 -11.59 1.58 1.26
N ALA A 242 -12.05 2.13 2.38
CA ALA A 242 -12.10 3.57 2.61
C ALA A 242 -10.88 4.00 3.43
N MET A 243 -10.18 5.01 2.91
CA MET A 243 -8.91 5.48 3.45
C MET A 243 -8.79 7.00 3.32
N GLU A 244 -7.77 7.53 3.99
CA GLU A 244 -7.34 8.92 3.92
C GLU A 244 -7.05 9.34 2.48
N LEU A 245 -7.41 10.58 2.16
CA LEU A 245 -7.01 11.19 0.91
C LEU A 245 -5.55 11.62 0.98
N ILE A 246 -4.74 11.12 0.05
CA ILE A 246 -3.36 11.56 -0.12
C ILE A 246 -3.37 12.75 -1.09
N ASP A 247 -3.41 13.97 -0.57
CA ASP A 247 -3.49 15.19 -1.40
C ASP A 247 -2.32 15.30 -2.39
N ASN A 248 -1.13 14.88 -1.96
CA ASN A 248 0.11 14.97 -2.74
C ASN A 248 0.44 13.66 -3.48
N VAL A 249 -0.57 12.83 -3.81
CA VAL A 249 -0.35 11.53 -4.48
C VAL A 249 0.46 11.64 -5.79
N ASN A 250 0.40 12.80 -6.45
CA ASN A 250 1.12 13.08 -7.69
C ASN A 250 2.53 13.64 -7.48
N GLU A 251 2.89 14.07 -6.27
CA GLU A 251 4.25 14.53 -5.95
C GLU A 251 5.16 13.32 -5.84
N LYS A 252 6.00 13.10 -6.86
CA LYS A 252 6.90 11.94 -6.90
C LYS A 252 8.28 12.30 -6.34
N PRO A 253 9.02 11.36 -5.73
CA PRO A 253 10.37 11.63 -5.25
C PRO A 253 11.27 12.20 -6.36
N GLN A 254 11.83 13.39 -6.14
CA GLN A 254 12.73 14.10 -7.06
C GLN A 254 14.12 14.35 -6.47
N THR A 255 14.28 14.31 -5.14
CA THR A 255 15.55 14.64 -4.47
C THR A 255 16.16 13.41 -3.79
N GLU A 256 17.48 13.42 -3.60
CA GLU A 256 18.18 12.33 -2.90
C GLU A 256 17.66 12.14 -1.46
N ALA A 257 17.25 13.22 -0.78
CA ALA A 257 16.62 13.14 0.53
C ALA A 257 15.29 12.36 0.49
N GLN A 258 14.45 12.63 -0.50
CA GLN A 258 13.17 11.93 -0.67
C GLN A 258 13.38 10.45 -1.04
N PHE A 259 14.35 10.13 -1.88
CA PHE A 259 14.69 8.73 -2.17
C PHE A 259 15.27 8.00 -0.96
N ARG A 260 16.06 8.67 -0.11
CA ARG A 260 16.51 8.12 1.18
C ARG A 260 15.32 7.87 2.12
N SER A 261 14.35 8.78 2.15
CA SER A 261 13.09 8.56 2.88
C SER A 261 12.36 7.32 2.35
N LEU A 262 12.20 7.18 1.03
CA LEU A 262 11.50 6.05 0.41
C LEU A 262 12.21 4.71 0.69
N ARG A 263 13.54 4.72 0.68
CA ARG A 263 14.34 3.57 1.09
C ARG A 263 14.07 3.17 2.54
N THR A 264 13.98 4.15 3.44
CA THR A 264 13.66 3.92 4.86
C THR A 264 12.27 3.31 5.01
N GLN A 265 11.29 3.77 4.21
CA GLN A 265 9.95 3.17 4.20
C GLN A 265 9.96 1.70 3.74
N LEU A 266 10.78 1.35 2.74
CA LEU A 266 10.96 -0.05 2.34
C LEU A 266 11.68 -0.87 3.41
N ASP A 267 12.68 -0.32 4.08
CA ASP A 267 13.36 -0.98 5.21
C ASP A 267 12.36 -1.30 6.33
N ASN A 268 11.49 -0.34 6.69
CA ASN A 268 10.43 -0.51 7.69
C ASN A 268 9.37 -1.54 7.23
N LEU A 269 8.98 -1.50 5.96
CA LEU A 269 8.04 -2.48 5.40
C LEU A 269 8.61 -3.90 5.45
N HIS A 270 9.88 -4.07 5.10
CA HIS A 270 10.54 -5.38 5.11
C HIS A 270 10.78 -5.89 6.52
N SER A 271 11.06 -5.01 7.49
CA SER A 271 11.19 -5.38 8.91
C SER A 271 9.85 -5.85 9.50
N SER A 272 8.72 -5.35 9.00
CA SER A 272 7.38 -5.88 9.30
C SER A 272 7.08 -7.25 8.64
N GLY A 273 8.03 -7.77 7.85
CA GLY A 273 7.90 -9.06 7.17
C GLY A 273 7.07 -9.00 5.89
N ILE A 274 6.93 -7.81 5.28
CA ILE A 274 6.18 -7.59 4.04
C ILE A 274 7.15 -7.24 2.89
N HIS A 275 6.90 -7.78 1.71
CA HIS A 275 7.52 -7.38 0.44
C HIS A 275 6.47 -6.65 -0.40
N HIS A 276 6.78 -5.44 -0.90
CA HIS A 276 5.78 -4.64 -1.61
C HIS A 276 5.41 -5.27 -2.96
N GLY A 277 6.42 -5.73 -3.70
CA GLY A 277 6.24 -6.48 -4.95
C GLY A 277 5.87 -5.62 -6.18
N ASP A 278 5.66 -4.32 -6.00
CA ASP A 278 5.27 -3.39 -7.07
C ASP A 278 5.72 -1.96 -6.79
N VAL A 279 6.99 -1.81 -6.39
CA VAL A 279 7.60 -0.49 -6.16
C VAL A 279 7.79 0.20 -7.50
N HIS A 280 7.09 1.30 -7.71
CA HIS A 280 7.26 2.19 -8.86
C HIS A 280 6.72 3.59 -8.55
N GLU A 281 7.02 4.57 -9.38
CA GLU A 281 6.61 5.98 -9.19
C GLU A 281 5.10 6.16 -8.94
N ARG A 282 4.24 5.34 -9.54
CA ARG A 282 2.78 5.46 -9.32
C ARG A 282 2.30 4.94 -7.95
N ASN A 283 3.11 4.18 -7.21
CA ASN A 283 2.78 3.55 -5.91
C ASN A 283 3.55 4.19 -4.75
N CYS A 284 4.09 5.38 -4.98
CA CYS A 284 4.73 6.18 -3.95
C CYS A 284 4.45 7.67 -4.20
N CYS A 285 4.55 8.46 -3.13
CA CYS A 285 4.50 9.90 -3.21
C CYS A 285 5.35 10.55 -2.11
N VAL A 286 5.59 11.84 -2.27
CA VAL A 286 6.19 12.72 -1.28
C VAL A 286 5.06 13.29 -0.43
N MET A 287 5.26 13.26 0.88
CA MET A 287 4.46 13.96 1.87
C MET A 287 5.18 15.25 2.29
N GLY A 288 4.56 16.04 3.17
CA GLY A 288 5.23 17.19 3.78
C GLY A 288 6.59 16.81 4.40
N ASN A 289 7.51 17.78 4.47
CA ASN A 289 8.84 17.64 5.09
C ASN A 289 9.79 16.61 4.44
N ASN A 290 9.68 16.38 3.13
CA ASN A 290 10.48 15.39 2.38
C ASN A 290 10.26 13.93 2.84
N GLU A 291 9.21 13.67 3.61
CA GLU A 291 8.80 12.31 3.90
C GLU A 291 8.17 11.67 2.67
N THR A 292 8.17 10.35 2.62
CA THR A 292 7.54 9.60 1.53
C THR A 292 6.58 8.57 2.09
N MET A 293 5.64 8.17 1.26
CA MET A 293 4.62 7.17 1.58
C MET A 293 4.57 6.12 0.47
N LEU A 294 4.32 4.87 0.86
CA LEU A 294 4.00 3.77 -0.04
C LEU A 294 2.50 3.50 -0.02
N PHE A 295 1.93 3.17 -1.17
CA PHE A 295 0.52 2.82 -1.29
C PHE A 295 0.29 1.81 -2.41
N ASP A 296 -0.92 1.26 -2.47
CA ASP A 296 -1.32 0.15 -3.35
C ASP A 296 -0.62 -1.18 -3.01
N PHE A 297 -1.14 -1.85 -1.98
CA PHE A 297 -0.57 -3.10 -1.47
C PHE A 297 -1.22 -4.36 -2.07
N GLY A 298 -1.98 -4.21 -3.17
CA GLY A 298 -2.70 -5.32 -3.82
C GLY A 298 -1.79 -6.48 -4.24
N ARG A 299 -0.54 -6.16 -4.60
CA ARG A 299 0.50 -7.14 -5.03
C ARG A 299 1.53 -7.48 -3.96
N SER A 300 1.39 -6.92 -2.77
CA SER A 300 2.32 -7.19 -1.68
C SER A 300 2.19 -8.62 -1.17
N CYS A 301 3.23 -9.15 -0.56
CA CYS A 301 3.20 -10.50 -0.01
C CYS A 301 4.04 -10.59 1.26
N LEU A 302 3.83 -11.64 2.05
CA LEU A 302 4.65 -11.86 3.23
C LEU A 302 6.01 -12.42 2.81
N VAL A 303 7.06 -11.89 3.41
CA VAL A 303 8.45 -12.28 3.17
C VAL A 303 8.66 -13.78 3.42
N LYS A 304 7.91 -14.37 4.38
CA LYS A 304 7.92 -15.82 4.66
C LYS A 304 7.32 -16.68 3.53
N ASP A 305 6.40 -16.13 2.76
CA ASP A 305 5.73 -16.85 1.67
C ASP A 305 6.60 -16.88 0.39
N LEU A 306 7.69 -16.11 0.39
CA LEU A 306 8.66 -16.10 -0.70
C LEU A 306 9.58 -17.33 -0.61
N LYS A 307 9.25 -18.39 -1.36
CA LYS A 307 9.95 -19.70 -1.45
C LYS A 307 11.49 -19.64 -1.49
N LYS A 308 12.08 -18.54 -1.96
CA LYS A 308 13.55 -18.30 -1.99
C LYS A 308 13.97 -16.88 -1.55
N LYS A 309 13.05 -15.97 -1.18
CA LYS A 309 13.37 -14.53 -1.04
C LYS A 309 13.31 -13.93 0.36
N SER A 310 13.02 -14.71 1.39
CA SER A 310 13.02 -14.18 2.76
C SER A 310 14.38 -13.60 3.19
N LYS A 311 15.48 -14.26 2.80
CA LYS A 311 16.85 -13.76 3.04
C LYS A 311 17.25 -12.57 2.15
N TYR A 312 16.62 -12.38 0.98
CA TYR A 312 17.02 -11.33 0.02
C TYR A 312 16.36 -9.98 0.31
N CYS A 313 15.14 -9.95 0.82
CA CYS A 313 14.48 -8.71 1.23
C CYS A 313 15.27 -8.06 2.39
N LEU A 314 15.63 -8.86 3.40
CA LEU A 314 16.45 -8.41 4.54
C LEU A 314 17.90 -8.03 4.16
N ARG A 315 18.41 -8.50 3.01
CA ARG A 315 19.74 -8.14 2.49
C ARG A 315 19.72 -6.95 1.53
N LYS A 316 18.56 -6.33 1.33
CA LYS A 316 18.34 -5.24 0.38
C LYS A 316 18.67 -5.57 -1.08
N THR A 317 18.51 -6.83 -1.48
CA THR A 317 18.77 -7.31 -2.85
C THR A 317 17.50 -7.82 -3.54
N CYS A 318 16.33 -7.52 -2.98
CA CYS A 318 15.05 -7.90 -3.57
C CYS A 318 14.63 -6.90 -4.66
N GLU A 319 13.55 -7.24 -5.36
CA GLU A 319 13.05 -6.45 -6.49
C GLU A 319 12.64 -5.04 -6.09
N ASP A 320 12.11 -4.85 -4.88
CA ASP A 320 11.72 -3.53 -4.37
C ASP A 320 12.90 -2.54 -4.40
N TYR A 321 14.10 -2.97 -4.01
CA TYR A 321 15.29 -2.11 -4.00
C TYR A 321 15.85 -1.87 -5.40
N LYS A 322 15.80 -2.87 -6.29
CA LYS A 322 16.20 -2.66 -7.68
C LYS A 322 15.31 -1.64 -8.36
N ASN A 323 14.00 -1.76 -8.17
CA ASN A 323 13.04 -0.82 -8.70
C ASN A 323 13.27 0.59 -8.14
N LEU A 324 13.54 0.72 -6.84
CA LEU A 324 13.92 1.99 -6.23
C LEU A 324 15.18 2.58 -6.87
N GLU A 325 16.24 1.79 -7.06
CA GLU A 325 17.47 2.23 -7.70
C GLU A 325 17.23 2.66 -9.15
N ASP A 326 16.40 1.95 -9.89
CA ASP A 326 16.07 2.30 -11.26
C ASP A 326 15.21 3.57 -11.35
N MET A 327 14.31 3.80 -10.40
CA MET A 327 13.63 5.09 -10.25
C MET A 327 14.64 6.21 -9.99
N MET A 328 15.57 6.02 -9.05
CA MET A 328 16.62 7.00 -8.76
C MET A 328 17.48 7.34 -9.99
N LYS A 329 17.83 6.35 -10.82
CA LYS A 329 18.63 6.56 -12.04
C LYS A 329 17.86 7.32 -13.12
N LYS A 330 16.54 7.09 -13.23
CA LYS A 330 15.68 7.77 -14.21
C LYS A 330 15.41 9.22 -13.83
N THR A 331 15.43 9.53 -12.54
CA THR A 331 15.23 10.90 -12.06
C THR A 331 16.46 11.76 -12.33
N GLN A 332 16.27 12.80 -13.14
CA GLN A 332 17.24 13.89 -13.20
C GLN A 332 17.10 14.71 -11.93
N PHE A 333 18.06 14.57 -11.00
CA PHE A 333 18.03 15.32 -9.75
C PHE A 333 18.02 16.81 -10.05
N VAL A 334 16.96 17.50 -9.64
CA VAL A 334 16.95 18.96 -9.58
C VAL A 334 17.97 19.34 -8.52
N LYS A 335 19.05 20.02 -8.92
CA LYS A 335 20.00 20.59 -7.96
C LYS A 335 19.24 21.60 -7.11
N SER A 336 19.08 21.28 -5.83
CA SER A 336 18.50 22.17 -4.81
C SER A 336 19.40 23.35 -4.52
#